data_AF-A0A922ID24-F1
#
_entry.id   AF-A0A922ID24-F1
#
_cell.length_a   1.000
_cell.length_b   1.000
_cell.length_c   1.000
_cell.angle_alpha   90.00
_cell.angle_beta   90.00
_cell.angle_gamma   90.00
#
_symmetry.space_group_name_H-M   'P 1'
#
loop_
_entity.id
_entity.type
_entity.pdbx_description
1 polymer ?
#
loop_
_entity_poly.entity_id
_entity_poly.type
_entity_poly.pdbx_seq_one_letter_code
_entity_poly.pdbx_strand_id
1 'polypeptide(L)'
;MNKNLGKFYRICLEGNIGCGKSSLLCRLIDRFGNHHTNTNNNDVNDHHHNLLKEMDQISIDFDDSNISMMITPEPIKLWTNIPFSSADGKIQKHDNLLQKMYDDPKRWAFTFEHYCQLTRFIQMSNIYNEFEENRKTLEKEKVWIHLMERSIYSNRFGFVENFAQSDKLSPVEYRILDQYFDHLRKKPQTMVDLFVYIRTDPEVVRERIRKRSRREEDPISIEYLTEIHKLHDKMFVEKPDDIWNRIHCKTIKDQAVICLDGNQPFDIVYENFLDNIRKWLKPRMTMMIKDLKQKQCH
;
A
#
# COMPACT_ATOMS: atom_id res chain seq x y z
N MET A 1 34.98 -3.60 14.11
CA MET A 1 33.66 -4.06 14.58
C MET A 1 32.58 -3.16 13.98
N ASN A 2 32.10 -3.43 12.75
CA ASN A 2 31.02 -2.63 12.15
C ASN A 2 29.76 -3.48 12.01
N LYS A 3 28.80 -3.29 12.92
CA LYS A 3 27.43 -3.78 12.76
C LYS A 3 26.44 -2.70 13.23
N ASN A 4 26.46 -1.58 12.54
CA ASN A 4 25.36 -0.62 12.44
C ASN A 4 24.23 -1.29 11.65
N LEU A 5 23.02 -1.37 12.24
CA LEU A 5 21.91 -2.18 11.69
C LEU A 5 20.56 -1.60 12.13
N GLY A 6 20.19 -0.43 11.59
CA GLY A 6 18.85 0.14 11.75
C GLY A 6 17.73 -0.88 11.45
N LYS A 7 16.51 -0.60 11.92
CA LYS A 7 15.35 -1.48 11.74
C LYS A 7 14.54 -1.04 10.53
N PHE A 8 14.08 -2.01 9.73
CA PHE A 8 13.17 -1.79 8.62
C PHE A 8 11.83 -2.48 8.90
N TYR A 9 10.75 -1.73 8.80
CA TYR A 9 9.39 -2.22 8.96
C TYR A 9 8.55 -1.88 7.73
N ARG A 10 7.72 -2.82 7.30
CA ARG A 10 6.77 -2.63 6.21
C ARG A 10 5.34 -2.60 6.72
N ILE A 11 4.65 -1.51 6.41
CA ILE A 11 3.27 -1.28 6.81
C ILE A 11 2.44 -1.12 5.53
N CYS A 12 1.41 -1.94 5.36
CA CYS A 12 0.48 -1.84 4.24
C CYS A 12 -0.82 -1.21 4.70
N LEU A 13 -1.18 -0.08 4.08
CA LEU A 13 -2.47 0.59 4.30
C LEU A 13 -3.50 0.00 3.33
N GLU A 14 -4.50 -0.66 3.90
CA GLU A 14 -5.45 -1.49 3.18
C GLU A 14 -6.87 -0.96 3.33
N GLY A 15 -7.72 -1.27 2.36
CA GLY A 15 -9.12 -0.89 2.41
C GLY A 15 -9.76 -0.75 1.04
N ASN A 16 -11.09 -0.62 1.04
CA ASN A 16 -11.87 -0.54 -0.19
C ASN A 16 -11.50 0.68 -1.05
N ILE A 17 -11.91 0.69 -2.31
CA ILE A 17 -11.82 1.86 -3.19
C ILE A 17 -12.59 3.00 -2.52
N GLY A 18 -12.01 4.20 -2.44
CA GLY A 18 -12.67 5.36 -1.81
C GLY A 18 -12.68 5.41 -0.28
N CYS A 19 -12.04 4.47 0.43
CA CYS A 19 -12.01 4.49 1.91
C CYS A 19 -11.11 5.58 2.53
N GLY A 20 -10.30 6.28 1.73
CA GLY A 20 -9.47 7.41 2.18
C GLY A 20 -7.98 7.13 2.37
N LYS A 21 -7.46 6.02 1.81
CA LYS A 21 -6.03 5.67 1.87
C LYS A 21 -5.12 6.78 1.35
N SER A 22 -5.28 7.19 0.09
CA SER A 22 -4.45 8.26 -0.48
C SER A 22 -4.60 9.59 0.27
N SER A 23 -5.81 9.91 0.77
CA SER A 23 -6.04 11.10 1.60
C SER A 23 -5.26 11.05 2.91
N LEU A 24 -5.20 9.88 3.55
CA LEU A 24 -4.39 9.65 4.75
C LEU A 24 -2.91 9.84 4.46
N LEU A 25 -2.41 9.28 3.34
CA LEU A 25 -1.03 9.47 2.91
C LEU A 25 -0.70 10.94 2.64
N CYS A 26 -1.57 11.69 1.93
CA CYS A 26 -1.41 13.13 1.76
C CYS A 26 -1.27 13.82 3.12
N ARG A 27 -2.21 13.59 4.04
CA ARG A 27 -2.18 14.24 5.37
C ARG A 27 -0.91 13.91 6.17
N LEU A 28 -0.32 12.72 6.01
CA LEU A 28 0.99 12.40 6.59
C LEU A 28 2.10 13.27 6.00
N ILE A 29 2.14 13.41 4.67
CA ILE A 29 3.12 14.23 3.97
C ILE A 29 2.99 15.69 4.38
N ASP A 30 1.77 16.23 4.43
CA ASP A 30 1.53 17.62 4.84
C ASP A 30 2.07 17.90 6.25
N ARG A 31 1.89 16.93 7.17
CA ARG A 31 2.23 17.09 8.59
C ARG A 31 3.72 16.86 8.88
N PHE A 32 4.36 15.91 8.20
CA PHE A 32 5.70 15.43 8.53
C PHE A 32 6.73 15.61 7.40
N GLY A 33 6.30 16.10 6.24
CA GLY A 33 7.19 16.45 5.14
C GLY A 33 8.02 17.69 5.45
N ASN A 34 9.28 17.69 5.03
CA ASN A 34 10.16 18.86 5.12
C ASN A 34 9.75 19.87 4.03
N HIS A 35 8.89 20.83 4.38
CA HIS A 35 8.48 21.92 3.47
C HIS A 35 9.65 22.87 3.19
N HIS A 36 10.45 22.59 2.17
CA HIS A 36 11.23 23.61 1.46
C HIS A 36 10.44 24.15 0.27
N THR A 37 9.26 24.71 0.50
CA THR A 37 8.57 25.55 -0.48
C THR A 37 7.85 26.71 0.22
N ASN A 38 8.39 27.92 0.01
CA ASN A 38 7.68 29.18 0.22
C ASN A 38 6.44 29.19 -0.69
N THR A 39 5.23 29.18 -0.15
CA THR A 39 4.08 29.91 -0.73
C THR A 39 2.93 30.06 0.25
N ASN A 40 2.44 31.30 0.35
CA ASN A 40 1.14 31.65 0.93
C ASN A 40 -0.02 31.05 0.10
N ASN A 41 -1.16 30.86 0.78
CA ASN A 41 -2.54 30.72 0.30
C ASN A 41 -3.07 29.30 0.00
N ASN A 42 -4.06 28.91 0.82
CA ASN A 42 -5.33 28.20 0.60
C ASN A 42 -5.47 26.97 -0.32
N ASP A 43 -4.46 26.54 -1.10
CA ASP A 43 -4.56 25.39 -2.03
C ASP A 43 -3.64 24.21 -1.63
N VAL A 44 -3.41 24.03 -0.33
CA VAL A 44 -2.49 23.00 0.20
C VAL A 44 -2.98 21.57 -0.12
N ASN A 45 -4.31 21.35 -0.13
CA ASN A 45 -4.91 20.03 -0.37
C ASN A 45 -4.67 19.51 -1.79
N ASP A 46 -4.68 20.39 -2.80
CA ASP A 46 -4.47 19.98 -4.20
C ASP A 46 -2.99 19.77 -4.52
N HIS A 47 -2.09 20.54 -3.91
CA HIS A 47 -0.65 20.41 -4.13
C HIS A 47 -0.11 19.03 -3.70
N HIS A 48 -0.53 18.53 -2.54
CA HIS A 48 -0.06 17.24 -2.03
C HIS A 48 -0.67 16.05 -2.76
N HIS A 49 -1.92 16.18 -3.22
CA HIS A 49 -2.49 15.19 -4.13
C HIS A 49 -1.72 15.16 -5.46
N ASN A 50 -1.21 16.30 -5.93
CA ASN A 50 -0.34 16.38 -7.10
C ASN A 50 1.07 15.82 -6.83
N LEU A 51 1.64 15.97 -5.63
CA LEU A 51 2.90 15.33 -5.22
C LEU A 51 2.83 13.80 -5.19
N LEU A 52 1.78 13.21 -4.58
CA LEU A 52 1.56 11.75 -4.64
C LEU A 52 1.33 11.25 -6.06
N LYS A 53 0.77 12.10 -6.91
CA LYS A 53 0.71 11.81 -8.34
C LYS A 53 2.13 11.84 -8.90
N GLU A 54 2.91 12.89 -8.73
CA GLU A 54 4.21 13.13 -9.39
C GLU A 54 5.36 12.24 -8.93
N MET A 55 5.35 11.78 -7.67
CA MET A 55 6.46 11.02 -7.09
C MET A 55 6.05 9.57 -6.78
N ASP A 56 6.91 8.62 -7.14
CA ASP A 56 6.71 7.19 -6.85
C ASP A 56 6.93 6.85 -5.38
N GLN A 57 7.67 7.67 -4.64
CA GLN A 57 7.95 7.53 -3.21
C GLN A 57 8.24 8.89 -2.56
N ILE A 58 7.92 9.06 -1.28
CA ILE A 58 8.13 10.30 -0.51
C ILE A 58 8.67 9.97 0.88
N SER A 59 9.78 10.58 1.28
CA SER A 59 10.35 10.42 2.63
C SER A 59 9.87 11.52 3.57
N ILE A 60 9.50 11.13 4.80
CA ILE A 60 9.12 12.03 5.90
C ILE A 60 9.85 11.66 7.19
N ASP A 61 9.99 12.62 8.10
CA ASP A 61 10.50 12.40 9.45
C ASP A 61 9.31 12.28 10.42
N PHE A 62 9.05 11.07 10.93
CA PHE A 62 7.82 10.74 11.64
C PHE A 62 7.98 10.83 13.17
N ASP A 63 7.29 11.77 13.82
CA ASP A 63 7.29 12.05 15.27
C ASP A 63 8.67 12.42 15.89
N ASP A 64 9.75 11.70 15.56
CA ASP A 64 11.13 11.85 16.04
C ASP A 64 12.10 11.74 14.86
N SER A 65 13.19 12.52 14.90
CA SER A 65 14.38 12.41 14.04
C SER A 65 14.89 10.98 13.84
N ASN A 66 14.63 10.06 14.77
CA ASN A 66 15.06 8.66 14.68
C ASN A 66 14.16 7.78 13.81
N ILE A 67 12.97 8.24 13.41
CA ILE A 67 12.04 7.46 12.58
C ILE A 67 11.91 8.15 11.22
N SER A 68 12.42 7.49 10.19
CA SER A 68 12.18 7.90 8.81
C SER A 68 11.11 6.99 8.20
N MET A 69 10.14 7.59 7.53
CA MET A 69 9.08 6.86 6.85
C MET A 69 9.09 7.19 5.36
N MET A 70 9.27 6.15 4.55
CA MET A 70 9.11 6.18 3.10
C MET A 70 7.67 5.79 2.75
N ILE A 71 6.95 6.69 2.11
CA ILE A 71 5.57 6.50 1.67
C ILE A 71 5.58 6.12 0.20
N THR A 72 4.89 5.04 -0.17
CA THR A 72 4.71 4.60 -1.57
C THR A 72 3.21 4.51 -1.88
N PRO A 73 2.65 5.43 -2.67
CA PRO A 73 1.27 5.33 -3.12
C PRO A 73 1.06 4.20 -4.12
N GLU A 74 -0.20 3.87 -4.36
CA GLU A 74 -0.60 2.92 -5.40
C GLU A 74 -0.18 3.48 -6.77
N PRO A 75 0.50 2.71 -7.65
CA PRO A 75 1.10 3.22 -8.88
C PRO A 75 0.08 3.41 -10.01
N ILE A 76 -1.03 4.09 -9.72
CA ILE A 76 -2.15 4.34 -10.65
C ILE A 76 -1.64 4.99 -11.93
N LYS A 77 -0.66 5.90 -11.85
CA LYS A 77 -0.07 6.55 -13.03
C LYS A 77 0.54 5.58 -14.03
N LEU A 78 1.21 4.53 -13.55
CA LEU A 78 1.78 3.50 -14.42
C LEU A 78 0.64 2.77 -15.15
N TRP A 79 -0.49 2.58 -14.50
CA TRP A 79 -1.62 1.83 -15.06
C TRP A 79 -2.48 2.68 -16.00
N THR A 80 -2.51 4.00 -15.83
CA THR A 80 -3.26 4.92 -16.69
C THR A 80 -2.46 5.44 -17.89
N ASN A 81 -1.12 5.28 -17.89
CA ASN A 81 -0.25 5.84 -18.93
C ASN A 81 0.83 4.84 -19.38
N ILE A 82 0.45 3.61 -19.74
CA ILE A 82 1.40 2.59 -20.20
C ILE A 82 2.02 3.02 -21.52
N PRO A 83 3.34 3.28 -21.58
CA PRO A 83 4.00 3.58 -22.85
C PRO A 83 4.07 2.30 -23.69
N PHE A 84 3.73 2.41 -24.97
CA PHE A 84 3.95 1.33 -25.93
C PHE A 84 4.39 1.90 -27.28
N SER A 85 5.17 1.09 -27.99
CA SER A 85 5.60 1.40 -29.34
C SER A 85 5.07 0.39 -30.34
N SER A 86 4.81 0.84 -31.57
CA SER A 86 4.65 -0.06 -32.71
C SER A 86 5.89 -0.93 -32.86
N ALA A 87 5.76 -2.11 -33.48
CA ALA A 87 6.87 -3.05 -33.67
C ALA A 87 8.08 -2.45 -34.42
N ASP A 88 7.87 -1.39 -35.21
CA ASP A 88 8.91 -0.65 -35.92
C ASP A 88 9.52 0.52 -35.11
N GLY A 89 9.07 0.74 -33.87
CA GLY A 89 9.58 1.75 -32.93
C GLY A 89 9.19 3.20 -33.26
N LYS A 90 8.44 3.46 -34.33
CA LYS A 90 8.23 4.82 -34.86
C LYS A 90 7.15 5.65 -34.15
N ILE A 91 6.22 4.98 -33.50
CA ILE A 91 5.08 5.62 -32.83
C ILE A 91 5.18 5.28 -31.35
N GLN A 92 5.36 6.29 -30.51
CA GLN A 92 5.18 6.18 -29.06
C GLN A 92 3.77 6.65 -28.71
N LYS A 93 2.99 5.77 -28.11
CA LYS A 93 1.65 6.04 -27.60
C LYS A 93 1.57 5.64 -26.14
N HIS A 94 0.54 6.14 -25.47
CA HIS A 94 0.19 5.73 -24.12
C HIS A 94 -1.19 5.10 -24.12
N ASP A 95 -1.38 4.15 -23.22
CA ASP A 95 -2.66 3.47 -23.00
C ASP A 95 -3.10 3.53 -21.55
N ASN A 96 -4.41 3.58 -21.32
CA ASN A 96 -5.00 3.56 -19.99
C ASN A 96 -5.55 2.16 -19.70
N LEU A 97 -4.70 1.30 -19.14
CA LEU A 97 -5.07 -0.08 -18.82
C LEU A 97 -6.09 -0.17 -17.69
N LEU A 98 -6.09 0.79 -16.76
CA LEU A 98 -7.11 0.88 -15.71
C LEU A 98 -8.50 1.10 -16.32
N GLN A 99 -8.63 2.07 -17.24
CA GLN A 99 -9.88 2.34 -17.94
C GLN A 99 -10.32 1.11 -18.75
N LYS A 100 -9.40 0.49 -19.50
CA LYS A 100 -9.68 -0.75 -20.25
C LYS A 100 -10.20 -1.88 -19.37
N MET A 101 -9.65 -2.01 -18.17
CA MET A 101 -10.11 -3.00 -17.19
C MET A 101 -11.56 -2.73 -16.76
N TYR A 102 -11.93 -1.47 -16.48
CA TYR A 102 -13.32 -1.15 -16.14
C TYR A 102 -14.27 -1.28 -17.34
N ASP A 103 -13.83 -0.96 -18.55
CA ASP A 103 -14.65 -1.02 -19.77
C ASP A 103 -14.95 -2.47 -20.21
N ASP A 104 -13.95 -3.34 -20.18
CA ASP A 104 -14.09 -4.77 -20.52
C ASP A 104 -13.23 -5.64 -19.58
N PRO A 105 -13.73 -5.92 -18.36
CA PRO A 105 -12.98 -6.70 -17.39
C PRO A 105 -12.75 -8.13 -17.85
N LYS A 106 -13.63 -8.71 -18.69
CA LYS A 106 -13.41 -10.07 -19.22
C LYS A 106 -12.16 -10.15 -20.09
N ARG A 107 -11.86 -9.09 -20.85
CA ARG A 107 -10.65 -9.04 -21.67
C ARG A 107 -9.43 -8.60 -20.89
N TRP A 108 -9.58 -7.67 -19.96
CA TRP A 108 -8.45 -6.92 -19.40
C TRP A 108 -8.12 -7.22 -17.95
N ALA A 109 -8.96 -7.93 -17.19
CA ALA A 109 -8.69 -8.25 -15.78
C ALA A 109 -7.36 -8.99 -15.60
N PHE A 110 -7.07 -10.00 -16.43
CA PHE A 110 -5.81 -10.74 -16.34
C PHE A 110 -4.60 -9.82 -16.58
N THR A 111 -4.63 -9.04 -17.67
CA THR A 111 -3.53 -8.14 -18.04
C THR A 111 -3.32 -7.08 -16.95
N PHE A 112 -4.41 -6.50 -16.44
CA PHE A 112 -4.38 -5.48 -15.41
C PHE A 112 -3.85 -6.02 -14.09
N GLU A 113 -4.38 -7.14 -13.58
CA GLU A 113 -3.94 -7.71 -12.30
C GLU A 113 -2.51 -8.23 -12.34
N HIS A 114 -2.06 -8.77 -13.48
CA HIS A 114 -0.66 -9.16 -13.66
C HIS A 114 0.26 -7.93 -13.57
N TYR A 115 -0.07 -6.84 -14.27
CA TYR A 115 0.72 -5.62 -14.25
C TYR A 115 0.69 -4.91 -12.88
N CYS A 116 -0.46 -4.94 -12.21
CA CYS A 116 -0.65 -4.52 -10.83
C CYS A 116 0.29 -5.22 -9.85
N GLN A 117 0.41 -6.55 -9.92
CA GLN A 117 1.33 -7.31 -9.08
C GLN A 117 2.80 -7.00 -9.40
N LEU A 118 3.15 -6.91 -10.69
CA LEU A 118 4.51 -6.60 -11.14
C LEU A 118 4.97 -5.23 -10.66
N THR A 119 4.17 -4.18 -10.90
CA THR A 119 4.52 -2.80 -10.55
C THR A 119 4.66 -2.62 -9.04
N ARG A 120 3.74 -3.18 -8.24
CA ARG A 120 3.86 -3.18 -6.77
C ARG A 120 5.10 -3.94 -6.29
N PHE A 121 5.40 -5.11 -6.87
CA PHE A 121 6.60 -5.86 -6.52
C PHE A 121 7.89 -5.07 -6.82
N ILE A 122 7.96 -4.37 -7.95
CA ILE A 122 9.10 -3.52 -8.30
C ILE A 122 9.24 -2.38 -7.28
N GLN A 123 8.15 -1.67 -6.94
CA GLN A 123 8.19 -0.63 -5.91
C GLN A 123 8.69 -1.15 -4.56
N MET A 124 8.15 -2.28 -4.09
CA MET A 124 8.60 -2.93 -2.85
C MET A 124 10.08 -3.34 -2.91
N SER A 125 10.53 -3.83 -4.06
CA SER A 125 11.90 -4.29 -4.25
C SER A 125 12.90 -3.14 -4.26
N ASN A 126 12.57 -2.03 -4.91
CA ASN A 126 13.44 -0.86 -4.97
C ASN A 126 13.71 -0.30 -3.57
N ILE A 127 12.65 -0.08 -2.78
CA ILE A 127 12.78 0.42 -1.40
C ILE A 127 13.56 -0.55 -0.51
N TYR A 128 13.26 -1.85 -0.62
CA TYR A 128 13.96 -2.85 0.17
C TYR A 128 15.46 -2.91 -0.18
N ASN A 129 15.81 -2.87 -1.46
CA ASN A 129 17.20 -2.92 -1.91
C ASN A 129 17.95 -1.65 -1.49
N GLU A 130 17.34 -0.47 -1.66
CA GLU A 130 17.90 0.81 -1.19
C GLU A 130 18.20 0.77 0.31
N PHE A 131 17.25 0.27 1.11
CA PHE A 131 17.48 0.10 2.55
C PHE A 131 18.64 -0.86 2.82
N GLU A 132 18.68 -2.05 2.21
CA GLU A 132 19.72 -3.05 2.48
C GLU A 132 21.12 -2.59 2.05
N GLU A 133 21.24 -1.83 0.96
CA GLU A 133 22.50 -1.21 0.52
C GLU A 133 23.04 -0.22 1.56
N ASN A 134 22.16 0.60 2.13
CA ASN A 134 22.51 1.63 3.11
C ASN A 134 22.51 1.13 4.57
N ARG A 135 21.98 -0.06 4.83
CA ARG A 135 21.73 -0.55 6.20
C ARG A 135 22.94 -0.53 7.12
N LYS A 136 24.13 -0.78 6.56
CA LYS A 136 25.40 -0.83 7.31
C LYS A 136 25.89 0.55 7.77
N THR A 137 25.40 1.64 7.18
CA THR A 137 25.77 3.00 7.55
C THR A 137 24.78 3.61 8.55
N LEU A 138 23.56 3.07 8.64
CA LEU A 138 22.51 3.57 9.53
C LEU A 138 22.82 3.35 11.01
N GLU A 139 22.56 4.37 11.82
CA GLU A 139 22.58 4.29 13.27
C GLU A 139 21.64 3.17 13.76
N LYS A 140 22.05 2.46 14.83
CA LYS A 140 21.26 1.32 15.33
C LYS A 140 19.90 1.73 15.89
N GLU A 141 19.77 2.99 16.31
CA GLU A 141 18.53 3.55 16.84
C GLU A 141 17.60 4.05 15.73
N LYS A 142 18.09 4.15 14.49
CA LYS A 142 17.28 4.57 13.35
C LYS A 142 16.26 3.48 13.01
N VAL A 143 15.01 3.90 12.95
CA VAL A 143 13.88 3.12 12.45
C VAL A 143 13.51 3.64 11.07
N TRP A 144 13.35 2.73 10.14
CA TRP A 144 12.94 3.00 8.77
C TRP A 144 11.63 2.27 8.50
N ILE A 145 10.62 3.01 8.07
CA ILE A 145 9.28 2.47 7.80
C ILE A 145 9.00 2.63 6.32
N HIS A 146 8.61 1.56 5.65
CA HIS A 146 8.01 1.62 4.33
C HIS A 146 6.50 1.50 4.48
N LEU A 147 5.79 2.62 4.33
CA LEU A 147 4.34 2.71 4.34
C LEU A 147 3.81 2.65 2.90
N MET A 148 3.07 1.60 2.57
CA MET A 148 2.57 1.36 1.22
C MET A 148 1.06 1.49 1.15
N GLU A 149 0.53 2.13 0.11
CA GLU A 149 -0.88 1.99 -0.24
C GLU A 149 -1.13 0.64 -0.92
N ARG A 150 -1.85 -0.24 -0.21
CA ARG A 150 -2.10 -1.64 -0.55
C ARG A 150 -0.87 -2.54 -0.55
N SER A 151 -1.11 -3.81 -0.85
CA SER A 151 -0.09 -4.86 -0.97
C SER A 151 -0.42 -5.85 -2.08
N ILE A 152 0.57 -6.65 -2.48
CA ILE A 152 0.38 -7.80 -3.37
C ILE A 152 -0.64 -8.82 -2.82
N TYR A 153 -0.88 -8.83 -1.50
CA TYR A 153 -1.87 -9.72 -0.87
C TYR A 153 -3.29 -9.26 -1.18
N SER A 154 -3.56 -7.95 -1.09
CA SER A 154 -4.85 -7.38 -1.47
C SER A 154 -5.16 -7.53 -2.97
N ASN A 155 -4.14 -7.53 -3.83
CA ASN A 155 -4.32 -7.92 -5.24
C ASN A 155 -4.82 -9.35 -5.36
N ARG A 156 -4.08 -10.31 -4.77
CA ARG A 156 -4.38 -11.71 -4.97
C ARG A 156 -5.70 -12.14 -4.31
N PHE A 157 -5.89 -11.80 -3.04
CA PHE A 157 -7.03 -12.27 -2.24
C PHE A 157 -8.23 -11.32 -2.26
N GLY A 158 -8.06 -10.10 -2.79
CA GLY A 158 -9.13 -9.15 -3.04
C GLY A 158 -9.52 -9.11 -4.51
N PHE A 159 -8.74 -8.42 -5.34
CA PHE A 159 -9.13 -8.11 -6.72
C PHE A 159 -9.14 -9.31 -7.66
N VAL A 160 -8.06 -10.11 -7.70
CA VAL A 160 -7.98 -11.34 -8.51
C VAL A 160 -9.07 -12.33 -8.10
N GLU A 161 -9.30 -12.46 -6.80
CA GLU A 161 -10.35 -13.33 -6.25
C GLU A 161 -11.74 -12.88 -6.69
N ASN A 162 -12.03 -11.58 -6.62
CA ASN A 162 -13.30 -11.02 -7.10
C ASN A 162 -13.51 -11.26 -8.61
N PHE A 163 -12.50 -11.00 -9.44
CA PHE A 163 -12.61 -11.23 -10.88
C PHE A 163 -12.82 -12.71 -11.24
N ALA A 164 -12.22 -13.62 -10.49
CA ALA A 164 -12.46 -15.05 -10.67
C ALA A 164 -13.88 -15.45 -10.26
N GLN A 165 -14.37 -14.97 -9.11
CA GLN A 165 -15.73 -15.25 -8.62
C GLN A 165 -16.83 -14.63 -9.50
N SER A 166 -16.48 -13.62 -10.30
CA SER A 166 -17.40 -12.89 -11.20
C SER A 166 -17.27 -13.30 -12.67
N ASP A 167 -16.64 -14.44 -12.97
CA ASP A 167 -16.41 -14.96 -14.32
C ASP A 167 -15.72 -13.96 -15.27
N LYS A 168 -14.83 -13.11 -14.73
CA LYS A 168 -13.98 -12.17 -15.49
C LYS A 168 -12.58 -12.72 -15.74
N LEU A 169 -12.18 -13.76 -15.00
CA LEU A 169 -10.99 -14.55 -15.27
C LEU A 169 -11.39 -15.98 -15.58
N SER A 170 -10.80 -16.56 -16.62
CA SER A 170 -10.87 -18.00 -16.82
C SER A 170 -10.12 -18.76 -15.71
N PRO A 171 -10.42 -20.04 -15.48
CA PRO A 171 -9.69 -20.85 -14.51
C PRO A 171 -8.18 -20.90 -14.75
N VAL A 172 -7.75 -20.86 -16.01
CA VAL A 172 -6.33 -20.86 -16.39
C VAL A 172 -5.68 -19.51 -16.05
N GLU A 173 -6.31 -18.39 -16.38
CA GLU A 173 -5.81 -17.05 -16.05
C GLU A 173 -5.68 -16.85 -14.53
N TYR A 174 -6.70 -17.27 -13.78
CA TYR A 174 -6.68 -17.26 -12.32
C TYR A 174 -5.50 -18.08 -11.77
N ARG A 175 -5.31 -19.30 -12.29
CA ARG A 175 -4.21 -20.18 -11.86
C ARG A 175 -2.83 -19.57 -12.14
N ILE A 176 -2.65 -18.92 -13.29
CA ILE A 176 -1.39 -18.25 -13.64
C ILE A 176 -1.11 -17.10 -12.68
N LEU A 177 -2.10 -16.25 -12.41
CA LEU A 177 -1.96 -15.13 -11.46
C LEU A 177 -1.67 -15.63 -10.04
N ASP A 178 -2.29 -16.72 -9.61
CA ASP A 178 -2.05 -17.35 -8.31
C ASP A 178 -0.63 -17.91 -8.18
N GLN A 179 -0.13 -18.58 -9.21
CA GLN A 179 1.25 -19.07 -9.26
C GLN A 179 2.27 -17.93 -9.30
N TYR A 180 1.98 -16.86 -10.03
CA TYR A 180 2.81 -15.66 -10.08
C TYR A 180 2.90 -15.01 -8.69
N PHE A 181 1.77 -14.82 -8.00
CA PHE A 181 1.74 -14.35 -6.62
C PHE A 181 2.57 -15.24 -5.68
N ASP A 182 2.43 -16.57 -5.77
CA ASP A 182 3.20 -17.52 -4.97
C ASP A 182 4.71 -17.42 -5.20
N HIS A 183 5.13 -17.05 -6.41
CA HIS A 183 6.53 -16.76 -6.71
C HIS A 183 7.00 -15.47 -6.04
N LEU A 184 6.21 -14.39 -6.14
CA LEU A 184 6.55 -13.08 -5.59
C LEU A 184 6.60 -13.06 -4.06
N ARG A 185 5.62 -13.68 -3.39
CA ARG A 185 5.52 -13.66 -1.91
C ARG A 185 6.68 -14.34 -1.18
N LYS A 186 7.39 -15.24 -1.86
CA LYS A 186 8.56 -15.98 -1.30
C LYS A 186 9.81 -15.11 -1.22
N LYS A 187 9.79 -13.93 -1.84
CA LYS A 187 10.93 -13.01 -1.87
C LYS A 187 10.99 -12.21 -0.56
N PRO A 188 12.17 -11.93 0.01
CA PRO A 188 12.27 -11.14 1.25
C PRO A 188 11.72 -9.71 1.08
N GLN A 189 11.71 -9.18 -0.14
CA GLN A 189 11.15 -7.88 -0.54
C GLN A 189 9.65 -7.75 -0.25
N THR A 190 8.90 -8.85 -0.19
CA THR A 190 7.43 -8.84 -0.06
C THR A 190 6.92 -9.21 1.33
N MET A 191 7.81 -9.40 2.30
CA MET A 191 7.43 -9.60 3.69
C MET A 191 6.75 -8.33 4.25
N VAL A 192 5.75 -8.49 5.09
CA VAL A 192 5.01 -7.38 5.73
C VAL A 192 5.09 -7.52 7.25
N ASP A 193 5.21 -6.39 7.96
CA ASP A 193 5.26 -6.37 9.43
C ASP A 193 3.90 -5.99 10.04
N LEU A 194 3.09 -5.20 9.33
CA LEU A 194 1.78 -4.75 9.77
C LEU A 194 0.86 -4.42 8.59
N PHE A 195 -0.40 -4.80 8.69
CA PHE A 195 -1.49 -4.26 7.87
C PHE A 195 -2.30 -3.28 8.71
N VAL A 196 -2.67 -2.15 8.11
CA VAL A 196 -3.65 -1.22 8.67
C VAL A 196 -4.86 -1.20 7.76
N TYR A 197 -5.94 -1.83 8.18
CA TYR A 197 -7.17 -1.95 7.40
C TYR A 197 -8.14 -0.81 7.78
N ILE A 198 -8.33 0.14 6.88
CA ILE A 198 -9.40 1.14 6.97
C ILE A 198 -10.69 0.46 6.52
N ARG A 199 -11.44 -0.08 7.50
CA ARG A 199 -12.71 -0.77 7.27
C ARG A 199 -13.80 0.29 7.12
N THR A 200 -14.45 0.34 5.96
CA THR A 200 -15.48 1.34 5.66
C THR A 200 -16.61 0.68 4.92
N ASP A 201 -17.83 1.06 5.26
CA ASP A 201 -19.05 0.47 4.71
C ASP A 201 -19.15 0.80 3.20
N PRO A 202 -19.61 -0.15 2.36
CA PRO A 202 -19.77 0.04 0.91
C PRO A 202 -20.54 1.30 0.53
N GLU A 203 -21.58 1.65 1.29
CA GLU A 203 -22.43 2.81 1.06
C GLU A 203 -21.66 4.12 1.25
N VAL A 204 -20.84 4.19 2.31
CA VAL A 204 -20.00 5.35 2.64
C VAL A 204 -18.92 5.53 1.57
N VAL A 205 -18.24 4.45 1.17
CA VAL A 205 -17.22 4.56 0.11
C VAL A 205 -17.81 4.93 -1.25
N ARG A 206 -19.02 4.44 -1.58
CA ARG A 206 -19.74 4.85 -2.79
C ARG A 206 -20.03 6.35 -2.79
N GLU A 207 -20.46 6.90 -1.67
CA GLU A 207 -20.70 8.34 -1.55
C GLU A 207 -19.39 9.14 -1.74
N ARG A 208 -18.28 8.65 -1.17
CA ARG A 208 -16.94 9.26 -1.35
C ARG A 208 -16.45 9.19 -2.79
N ILE A 209 -16.65 8.06 -3.48
CA ILE A 209 -16.32 7.89 -4.91
C ILE A 209 -17.08 8.92 -5.75
N ARG A 210 -18.40 9.05 -5.53
CA ARG A 210 -19.23 10.03 -6.25
C ARG A 210 -18.82 11.47 -6.00
N LYS A 211 -18.35 11.80 -4.79
CA LYS A 211 -17.87 13.15 -4.46
C LYS A 211 -16.54 13.51 -5.14
N ARG A 212 -15.63 12.53 -5.32
CA ARG A 212 -14.33 12.78 -5.98
C ARG A 212 -14.37 12.76 -7.51
N SER A 213 -15.44 12.22 -8.10
CA SER A 213 -15.73 12.28 -9.53
C SER A 213 -14.55 11.91 -10.45
N ARG A 214 -13.85 10.80 -10.14
CA ARG A 214 -12.83 10.26 -11.05
C ARG A 214 -13.52 9.51 -12.17
N ARG A 215 -13.28 9.93 -13.41
CA ARG A 215 -13.92 9.38 -14.61
C ARG A 215 -13.76 7.86 -14.73
N GLU A 216 -12.59 7.32 -14.40
CA GLU A 216 -12.33 5.88 -14.46
C GLU A 216 -13.18 5.07 -13.47
N GLU A 217 -13.69 5.72 -12.41
CA GLU A 217 -14.43 5.07 -11.33
C GLU A 217 -15.96 5.21 -11.47
N ASP A 218 -16.44 5.96 -12.46
CA ASP A 218 -17.88 6.10 -12.76
C ASP A 218 -18.59 4.75 -12.97
N PRO A 219 -17.97 3.71 -13.58
CA PRO A 219 -18.61 2.40 -13.76
C PRO A 219 -18.73 1.56 -12.49
N ILE A 220 -18.14 1.99 -11.36
CA ILE A 220 -18.06 1.16 -10.15
C ILE A 220 -19.44 1.05 -9.48
N SER A 221 -19.97 -0.18 -9.42
CA SER A 221 -21.26 -0.47 -8.79
C SER A 221 -21.14 -0.66 -7.27
N ILE A 222 -22.28 -0.56 -6.56
CA ILE A 222 -22.33 -0.84 -5.12
C ILE A 222 -22.10 -2.33 -4.84
N GLU A 223 -22.55 -3.20 -5.74
CA GLU A 223 -22.37 -4.65 -5.66
C GLU A 223 -20.87 -4.98 -5.68
N TYR A 224 -20.12 -4.40 -6.62
CA TYR A 224 -18.67 -4.57 -6.69
C TYR A 224 -17.98 -4.09 -5.41
N LEU A 225 -18.34 -2.91 -4.90
CA LEU A 225 -17.80 -2.39 -3.64
C LEU A 225 -18.12 -3.31 -2.45
N THR A 226 -19.30 -3.92 -2.44
CA THR A 226 -19.74 -4.85 -1.40
C THR A 226 -18.96 -6.17 -1.45
N GLU A 227 -18.71 -6.70 -2.65
CA GLU A 227 -17.90 -7.91 -2.84
C GLU A 227 -16.44 -7.67 -2.42
N ILE A 228 -15.86 -6.55 -2.83
CA ILE A 228 -14.50 -6.18 -2.41
C ILE A 228 -14.44 -5.99 -0.89
N HIS A 229 -15.45 -5.39 -0.26
CA HIS A 229 -15.52 -5.26 1.19
C HIS A 229 -15.51 -6.63 1.88
N LYS A 230 -16.33 -7.60 1.43
CA LYS A 230 -16.36 -8.97 1.98
C LYS A 230 -15.00 -9.67 1.87
N LEU A 231 -14.30 -9.51 0.75
CA LEU A 231 -12.99 -10.11 0.56
C LEU A 231 -11.91 -9.47 1.48
N HIS A 232 -12.00 -8.16 1.71
CA HIS A 232 -11.14 -7.49 2.69
C HIS A 232 -11.45 -7.94 4.12
N ASP A 233 -12.73 -8.07 4.49
CA ASP A 233 -13.14 -8.58 5.81
C ASP A 233 -12.66 -10.03 6.03
N LYS A 234 -12.82 -10.89 5.02
CA LYS A 234 -12.27 -12.25 5.05
C LYS A 234 -10.76 -12.23 5.32
N MET A 235 -10.02 -11.36 4.62
CA MET A 235 -8.57 -11.29 4.76
C MET A 235 -8.11 -10.65 6.07
N PHE A 236 -8.73 -9.57 6.54
CA PHE A 236 -8.20 -8.76 7.64
C PHE A 236 -8.94 -8.91 8.97
N VAL A 237 -10.19 -9.41 8.95
CA VAL A 237 -11.02 -9.60 10.15
C VAL A 237 -11.14 -11.08 10.48
N GLU A 238 -11.68 -11.89 9.56
CA GLU A 238 -11.89 -13.33 9.80
C GLU A 238 -10.56 -14.10 9.80
N LYS A 239 -9.65 -13.70 8.92
CA LYS A 239 -8.30 -14.23 8.79
C LYS A 239 -8.29 -15.76 8.73
N PRO A 240 -8.88 -16.42 7.72
CA PRO A 240 -8.86 -17.88 7.66
C PRO A 240 -7.45 -18.40 7.34
N ASP A 241 -7.12 -19.61 7.83
CA ASP A 241 -5.75 -20.15 7.77
C ASP A 241 -5.28 -20.44 6.34
N ASP A 242 -6.18 -20.81 5.42
CA ASP A 242 -5.87 -21.03 4.01
C ASP A 242 -5.31 -19.77 3.32
N ILE A 243 -5.79 -18.58 3.73
CA ILE A 243 -5.25 -17.29 3.29
C ILE A 243 -4.00 -16.93 4.09
N TRP A 244 -4.07 -16.95 5.42
CA TRP A 244 -3.00 -16.41 6.27
C TRP A 244 -1.72 -17.23 6.28
N ASN A 245 -1.80 -18.54 6.02
CA ASN A 245 -0.61 -19.37 5.81
C ASN A 245 0.16 -18.99 4.53
N ARG A 246 -0.47 -18.23 3.63
CA ARG A 246 0.18 -17.70 2.42
C ARG A 246 0.67 -16.27 2.59
N ILE A 247 0.32 -15.57 3.66
CA ILE A 247 0.82 -14.21 3.93
C ILE A 247 2.21 -14.31 4.56
N HIS A 248 3.21 -13.70 3.92
CA HIS A 248 4.57 -13.65 4.48
C HIS A 248 4.65 -12.50 5.49
N CYS A 249 4.20 -12.75 6.72
CA CYS A 249 4.23 -11.79 7.82
C CYS A 249 5.14 -12.26 8.96
N LYS A 250 5.95 -11.34 9.48
CA LYS A 250 6.83 -11.62 10.63
C LYS A 250 6.08 -11.57 11.97
N THR A 251 5.03 -10.76 12.02
CA THR A 251 4.20 -10.59 13.22
C THR A 251 3.19 -11.73 13.30
N ILE A 252 2.89 -12.18 14.52
CA ILE A 252 1.84 -13.18 14.75
C ILE A 252 0.52 -12.62 14.20
N LYS A 253 -0.24 -13.47 13.48
CA LYS A 253 -1.51 -13.17 12.78
C LYS A 253 -2.45 -12.22 13.52
N ASP A 254 -2.65 -12.40 14.82
CA ASP A 254 -3.57 -11.57 15.61
C ASP A 254 -3.06 -10.14 15.84
N GLN A 255 -1.74 -9.96 15.86
CA GLN A 255 -1.07 -8.66 16.05
C GLN A 255 -0.66 -8.01 14.72
N ALA A 256 -0.88 -8.70 13.60
CA ALA A 256 -0.45 -8.28 12.27
C ALA A 256 -1.44 -7.32 11.58
N VAL A 257 -2.63 -7.08 12.15
CA VAL A 257 -3.65 -6.20 11.58
C VAL A 257 -4.16 -5.21 12.62
N ILE A 258 -4.17 -3.94 12.26
CA ILE A 258 -4.91 -2.89 12.97
C ILE A 258 -6.12 -2.51 12.11
N CYS A 259 -7.32 -2.67 12.66
CA CYS A 259 -8.55 -2.25 12.00
C CYS A 259 -8.94 -0.85 12.49
N LEU A 260 -9.14 0.07 11.55
CA LEU A 260 -9.64 1.42 11.80
C LEU A 260 -11.07 1.51 11.30
N ASP A 261 -11.97 2.10 12.10
CA ASP A 261 -13.33 2.42 11.66
C ASP A 261 -13.29 3.63 10.72
N GLY A 262 -13.27 3.36 9.42
CA GLY A 262 -13.26 4.38 8.38
C GLY A 262 -14.61 5.04 8.11
N ASN A 263 -15.68 4.65 8.82
CA ASN A 263 -16.97 5.34 8.77
C ASN A 263 -16.96 6.64 9.58
N GLN A 264 -15.98 6.81 10.48
CA GLN A 264 -15.76 8.05 11.23
C GLN A 264 -15.32 9.21 10.31
N PRO A 265 -15.48 10.47 10.77
CA PRO A 265 -14.86 11.63 10.13
C PRO A 265 -13.35 11.42 9.88
N PHE A 266 -12.85 11.92 8.76
CA PHE A 266 -11.47 11.68 8.30
C PHE A 266 -10.41 12.04 9.36
N ASP A 267 -10.56 13.17 10.07
CA ASP A 267 -9.60 13.59 11.09
C ASP A 267 -9.53 12.60 12.27
N ILE A 268 -10.65 11.98 12.65
CA ILE A 268 -10.67 10.94 13.69
C ILE A 268 -9.97 9.67 13.19
N VAL A 269 -10.23 9.25 11.95
CA VAL A 269 -9.55 8.09 11.34
C VAL A 269 -8.04 8.32 11.27
N TYR A 270 -7.62 9.53 10.90
CA TYR A 270 -6.22 9.93 10.80
C TYR A 270 -5.50 9.94 12.16
N GLU A 271 -6.09 10.55 13.20
CA GLU A 271 -5.48 10.53 14.54
C GLU A 271 -5.46 9.11 15.12
N ASN A 272 -6.52 8.32 14.88
CA ASN A 272 -6.53 6.90 15.25
C ASN A 272 -5.42 6.11 14.54
N PHE A 273 -5.15 6.40 13.27
CA PHE A 273 -4.02 5.80 12.56
C PHE A 273 -2.70 6.12 13.27
N LEU A 274 -2.43 7.40 13.53
CA LEU A 274 -1.18 7.83 14.17
C LEU A 274 -0.99 7.19 15.54
N ASP A 275 -2.03 7.21 16.38
CA ASP A 275 -1.98 6.64 17.72
C ASP A 275 -1.73 5.14 17.70
N ASN A 276 -2.32 4.42 16.75
CA ASN A 276 -2.10 2.99 16.59
C ASN A 276 -0.68 2.68 16.09
N ILE A 277 -0.15 3.45 15.13
CA ILE A 277 1.24 3.29 14.67
C ILE A 277 2.22 3.57 15.82
N ARG A 278 2.02 4.64 16.59
CA ARG A 278 2.84 4.95 17.78
C ARG A 278 2.80 3.82 18.80
N LYS A 279 1.61 3.32 19.14
CA LYS A 279 1.44 2.18 20.06
C LYS A 279 2.14 0.93 19.56
N TRP A 280 2.09 0.65 18.25
CA TRP A 280 2.73 -0.49 17.63
C TRP A 280 4.27 -0.37 17.63
N LEU A 281 4.81 0.83 17.41
CA LEU A 281 6.25 1.11 17.41
C LEU A 281 6.87 1.12 18.82
N LYS A 282 6.16 1.66 19.82
CA LYS A 282 6.68 1.84 21.20
C LYS A 282 7.38 0.61 21.80
N PRO A 283 6.78 -0.61 21.84
CA PRO A 283 7.46 -1.78 22.39
C PRO A 283 8.68 -2.19 21.56
N ARG A 284 8.63 -2.02 20.23
CA ARG A 284 9.72 -2.36 19.30
C ARG A 284 10.94 -1.44 19.52
N MET A 285 10.70 -0.15 19.73
CA MET A 285 11.75 0.81 20.09
C MET A 285 12.30 0.55 21.50
N THR A 286 11.43 0.26 22.47
CA THR A 286 11.86 -0.03 23.86
C THR A 286 12.77 -1.25 23.93
N MET A 287 12.42 -2.33 23.21
CA MET A 287 13.26 -3.53 23.11
C MET A 287 14.60 -3.21 22.45
N MET A 288 14.60 -2.42 21.36
CA MET A 288 15.81 -2.01 20.68
C MET A 288 16.78 -1.24 21.60
N ILE A 289 16.27 -0.29 22.39
CA ILE A 289 17.08 0.47 23.36
C ILE A 289 17.65 -0.44 24.45
N LYS A 290 16.87 -1.41 24.95
CA LYS A 290 17.36 -2.38 25.95
C LYS A 290 18.49 -3.25 25.39
N ASP A 291 18.34 -3.76 24.17
CA ASP A 291 19.36 -4.58 23.49
C ASP A 291 20.67 -3.80 23.27
N LEU A 292 20.56 -2.50 23.01
CA LEU A 292 21.72 -1.62 22.84
C LEU A 292 22.48 -1.42 24.16
N LYS A 293 21.75 -1.15 25.25
CA LYS A 293 22.35 -0.97 26.58
C LYS A 293 23.06 -2.23 27.08
N GLN A 294 22.47 -3.41 26.88
CA GLN A 294 23.11 -4.68 27.29
C GLN A 294 24.41 -4.99 26.54
N LYS A 295 24.52 -4.59 25.26
CA LYS A 295 25.74 -4.79 24.45
C LYS A 295 26.85 -3.77 24.70
N GLN A 296 26.58 -2.70 25.46
CA GLN A 296 27.60 -1.73 25.88
C GLN A 296 28.19 -2.07 27.26
N CYS A 297 27.53 -2.92 28.06
CA CYS A 297 28.01 -3.36 29.37
C CYS A 297 28.85 -4.65 29.34
N HIS A 298 29.11 -5.21 28.15
CA HIS A 298 29.94 -6.39 27.91
C HIS A 298 30.98 -6.08 26.83
#